data_AF-A0A3N4J7V7-F1
#
_entry.id   AF-A0A3N4J7V7-F1
#
_cell.length_a   1.000
_cell.length_b   1.000
_cell.length_c   1.000
_cell.angle_alpha   90.00
_cell.angle_beta   90.00
_cell.angle_gamma   90.00
#
_symmetry.space_group_name_H-M   'P 1'
#
loop_
_entity.id
_entity.type
_entity.pdbx_description
1 polymer ?
#
loop_
_entity_poly.entity_id
_entity_poly.type
_entity_poly.pdbx_seq_one_letter_code
_entity_poly.pdbx_strand_id
1 'polypeptide(L)'
;MYPTTLFLPLLSRQHRYRTAIPTLQHPPAKPGLPPPTAMQAVISCQVTKCPDSEQEKKDAVNGLTKVLTEVTKKRFGSRVNVKFAYVKPGGGSILASIEQMRKESDKMFKRLKRLKRLEKKLAEVQKESNKLAEAQKEFDKKFETFKLTMQPLEAIAIAIRGRFFSKYKKQTGMTPGHHDAIKRGHIAAHHGDVITDTPLVTSGRVKDTDIYRSPSWISPEQAEPYFNSKIMVEMINKRATMRADFRPGSKPWDVGRQEAFEKVLSFWNNDGSEERRKFEDIDGDGLQEERKWLSIACA
;
A
#
# COMPACT_ATOMS: atom_id res chain seq x y z
N MET A 1 11.11 -27.70 -27.57
CA MET A 1 11.60 -26.35 -27.22
C MET A 1 12.63 -26.51 -26.12
N TYR A 2 13.91 -26.34 -26.46
CA TYR A 2 15.05 -26.64 -25.59
C TYR A 2 15.37 -25.46 -24.67
N PRO A 3 15.78 -25.70 -23.41
CA PRO A 3 16.34 -24.67 -22.56
C PRO A 3 17.83 -24.49 -22.88
N THR A 4 18.24 -23.26 -23.21
CA THR A 4 19.63 -22.90 -23.46
C THR A 4 20.30 -22.52 -22.13
N THR A 5 21.04 -23.47 -21.58
CA THR A 5 21.95 -23.27 -20.43
C THR A 5 23.29 -22.74 -20.96
N LEU A 6 23.65 -21.50 -20.62
CA LEU A 6 24.97 -20.93 -20.95
C LEU A 6 25.98 -21.28 -19.83
N PHE A 7 26.85 -22.23 -20.13
CA PHE A 7 28.09 -22.51 -19.40
C PHE A 7 29.18 -21.51 -19.85
N LEU A 8 29.83 -20.86 -18.88
CA LEU A 8 31.07 -20.11 -19.09
C LEU A 8 32.25 -20.96 -18.58
N PRO A 9 33.27 -21.27 -19.40
CA PRO A 9 34.47 -21.94 -18.90
C PRO A 9 35.46 -20.90 -18.33
N LEU A 10 35.91 -21.18 -17.10
CA LEU A 10 37.11 -20.62 -16.49
C LEU A 10 38.35 -21.10 -17.26
N LEU A 11 39.02 -20.20 -17.97
CA LEU A 11 40.38 -20.45 -18.48
C LEU A 11 41.41 -19.73 -17.59
N SER A 12 42.01 -20.53 -16.72
CA SER A 12 43.29 -20.25 -16.08
C SER A 12 44.39 -20.31 -17.14
N ARG A 13 45.07 -19.18 -17.39
CA ARG A 13 46.31 -19.15 -18.19
C ARG A 13 47.34 -18.31 -17.45
N GLN A 14 48.19 -18.99 -16.67
CA GLN A 14 49.44 -18.43 -16.18
C GLN A 14 50.44 -18.37 -17.34
N HIS A 15 50.67 -17.18 -17.91
CA HIS A 15 51.86 -16.94 -18.70
C HIS A 15 52.99 -16.49 -17.76
N ARG A 16 53.92 -17.41 -17.46
CA ARG A 16 55.25 -17.07 -16.93
C ARG A 16 56.08 -16.55 -18.10
N TYR A 17 56.30 -15.24 -18.18
CA TYR A 17 57.39 -14.69 -18.98
C TYR A 17 58.64 -14.61 -18.10
N ARG A 18 59.65 -15.42 -18.44
CA ARG A 18 61.00 -15.36 -17.88
C ARG A 18 61.78 -14.35 -18.71
N THR A 19 61.82 -13.09 -18.28
CA THR A 19 62.61 -12.06 -18.95
C THR A 19 64.06 -12.18 -18.49
N ALA A 20 64.93 -12.66 -19.37
CA ALA A 20 66.38 -12.52 -19.20
C ALA A 20 66.73 -11.03 -19.29
N ILE A 21 67.44 -10.52 -18.29
CA ILE A 21 68.00 -9.16 -18.29
C ILE A 21 69.21 -9.19 -19.23
N PRO A 22 69.28 -8.39 -20.31
CA PRO A 22 70.50 -8.24 -21.07
C PRO A 22 71.48 -7.43 -20.24
N THR A 23 72.68 -7.98 -20.00
CA THR A 23 73.79 -7.27 -19.39
C THR A 23 74.20 -6.12 -20.32
N LEU A 24 73.89 -4.89 -19.93
CA LEU A 24 74.29 -3.68 -20.65
C LEU A 24 75.81 -3.52 -20.56
N GLN A 25 76.55 -3.75 -21.64
CA GLN A 25 77.93 -3.30 -21.74
C GLN A 25 77.93 -1.80 -22.03
N HIS A 26 78.46 -1.02 -21.08
CA HIS A 26 78.67 0.42 -21.28
C HIS A 26 79.85 0.66 -22.25
N PRO A 27 79.70 1.52 -23.27
CA PRO A 27 80.85 1.99 -24.02
C PRO A 27 81.73 2.88 -23.13
N PRO A 28 83.06 2.91 -23.34
CA PRO A 28 83.98 3.69 -22.53
C PRO A 28 83.66 5.19 -22.60
N ALA A 29 83.64 5.83 -21.43
CA ALA A 29 83.36 7.24 -21.29
C ALA A 29 84.40 8.09 -22.03
N LYS A 30 83.93 8.97 -22.92
CA LYS A 30 84.76 10.06 -23.46
C LYS A 30 85.07 11.05 -22.34
N PRO A 31 86.33 11.44 -22.11
CA PRO A 31 86.66 12.42 -21.07
C PRO A 31 86.07 13.80 -21.42
N GLY A 32 85.32 14.40 -20.50
CA GLY A 32 84.96 15.83 -20.56
C GLY A 32 83.46 16.18 -20.56
N LEU A 33 82.54 15.22 -20.56
CA LEU A 33 81.10 15.48 -20.44
C LEU A 33 80.54 14.96 -19.11
N PRO A 34 79.67 15.71 -18.41
CA PRO A 34 79.03 15.25 -17.18
C PRO A 34 78.18 14.00 -17.45
N PRO A 35 78.08 13.07 -16.49
CA PRO A 35 77.36 11.82 -16.68
C PRO A 35 75.88 12.09 -17.00
N PRO A 36 75.30 11.48 -18.05
CA PRO A 36 73.92 11.69 -18.41
C PRO A 36 73.01 11.20 -17.28
N THR A 37 71.96 11.98 -16.99
CA THR A 37 70.95 11.61 -16.00
C THR A 37 70.27 10.30 -16.42
N ALA A 38 69.82 9.47 -15.48
CA ALA A 38 69.24 8.15 -15.78
C ALA A 38 68.12 8.17 -16.85
N MET A 39 67.38 9.28 -16.98
CA MET A 39 66.39 9.50 -18.04
C MET A 39 67.00 9.68 -19.44
N GLN A 40 68.10 10.42 -19.57
CA GLN A 40 68.83 10.54 -20.85
C GLN A 40 69.38 9.18 -21.29
N ALA A 41 69.83 8.35 -20.35
CA ALA A 41 70.34 7.01 -20.66
C ALA A 41 69.26 6.08 -21.23
N VAL A 42 68.03 6.11 -20.71
CA VAL A 42 66.93 5.25 -21.19
C VAL A 42 66.45 5.65 -22.60
N ILE A 43 66.35 6.95 -22.88
CA ILE A 43 65.91 7.45 -24.20
C ILE A 43 66.98 7.21 -25.26
N SER A 44 68.26 7.34 -24.89
CA SER A 44 69.40 7.10 -25.79
C SER A 44 69.50 5.65 -26.29
N CYS A 45 68.87 4.70 -25.59
CA CYS A 45 68.91 3.29 -25.97
C CYS A 45 67.96 2.90 -27.12
N GLN A 46 67.04 3.77 -27.56
CA GLN A 46 66.04 3.41 -28.60
C GLN A 46 66.02 4.31 -29.83
N VAL A 47 66.65 5.49 -29.81
CA VAL A 47 66.68 6.37 -30.98
C VAL A 47 67.83 5.96 -31.90
N THR A 48 67.53 5.23 -32.97
CA THR A 48 68.51 4.89 -34.01
C THR A 48 68.96 6.15 -34.74
N LYS A 49 70.19 6.14 -35.27
CA LYS A 49 70.92 7.30 -35.80
C LYS A 49 70.19 7.95 -36.99
N CYS A 50 69.27 8.87 -36.71
CA CYS A 50 68.72 9.82 -37.68
C CYS A 50 69.31 11.22 -37.39
N PRO A 51 69.61 12.06 -38.40
CA PRO A 51 70.15 13.42 -38.18
C PRO A 51 69.21 14.32 -37.36
N ASP A 52 67.90 14.10 -37.44
CA ASP A 52 66.88 14.80 -36.62
C ASP A 52 66.81 14.28 -35.17
N SER A 53 67.62 13.28 -34.83
CA SER A 53 67.55 12.58 -33.53
C SER A 53 67.93 13.45 -32.34
N GLU A 54 68.72 14.52 -32.49
CA GLU A 54 69.08 15.37 -31.35
C GLU A 54 67.91 16.25 -30.91
N GLN A 55 67.16 16.81 -31.87
CA GLN A 55 65.96 17.59 -31.55
C GLN A 55 64.84 16.65 -31.04
N GLU A 56 64.66 15.48 -31.66
CA GLU A 56 63.70 14.48 -31.21
C GLU A 56 64.03 13.94 -29.81
N LYS A 57 65.32 13.68 -29.50
CA LYS A 57 65.76 13.35 -28.13
C LYS A 57 65.48 14.48 -27.16
N LYS A 58 65.75 15.73 -27.55
CA LYS A 58 65.52 16.89 -26.69
C LYS A 58 64.02 17.07 -26.41
N ASP A 59 63.17 16.87 -27.42
CA ASP A 59 61.72 16.93 -27.28
C ASP A 59 61.17 15.74 -26.49
N ALA A 60 61.72 14.54 -26.66
CA ALA A 60 61.39 13.38 -25.84
C ALA A 60 61.81 13.55 -24.38
N VAL A 61 63.02 14.08 -24.12
CA VAL A 61 63.51 14.41 -22.77
C VAL A 61 62.65 15.50 -22.15
N ASN A 62 62.32 16.56 -22.89
CA ASN A 62 61.46 17.64 -22.40
C ASN A 62 60.04 17.16 -22.14
N GLY A 63 59.48 16.33 -23.02
CA GLY A 63 58.17 15.70 -22.85
C GLY A 63 58.13 14.81 -21.61
N LEU A 64 59.16 13.98 -21.40
CA LEU A 64 59.28 13.14 -20.21
C LEU A 64 59.52 13.95 -18.94
N THR A 65 60.33 15.00 -18.99
CA THR A 65 60.58 15.91 -17.86
C THR A 65 59.29 16.61 -17.46
N LYS A 66 58.50 17.08 -18.43
CA LYS A 66 57.19 17.68 -18.21
C LYS A 66 56.22 16.68 -17.56
N VAL A 67 56.16 15.45 -18.08
CA VAL A 67 55.35 14.37 -17.48
C VAL A 67 55.84 14.03 -16.06
N LEU A 68 57.14 14.07 -15.79
CA LEU A 68 57.70 13.79 -14.46
C LEU A 68 57.38 14.89 -13.45
N THR A 69 57.42 16.16 -13.88
CA THR A 69 56.98 17.30 -13.05
C THR A 69 55.49 17.27 -12.75
N GLU A 70 54.70 16.63 -13.62
CA GLU A 70 53.29 16.32 -13.42
C GLU A 70 53.07 15.02 -12.63
N VAL A 71 54.05 14.51 -11.88
CA VAL A 71 53.85 13.31 -11.05
C VAL A 71 54.42 13.54 -9.66
N THR A 72 53.51 13.67 -8.69
CA THR A 72 53.85 13.86 -7.27
C THR A 72 53.96 12.51 -6.55
N LYS A 73 55.01 12.32 -5.77
CA LYS A 73 55.19 11.12 -4.93
C LYS A 73 54.33 11.26 -3.67
N LYS A 74 53.28 10.45 -3.54
CA LYS A 74 52.39 10.47 -2.38
C LYS A 74 52.63 9.25 -1.49
N ARG A 75 52.66 9.48 -0.17
CA ARG A 75 52.81 8.45 0.86
C ARG A 75 51.46 7.77 1.12
N PHE A 76 51.47 6.45 1.25
CA PHE A 76 50.31 5.63 1.60
C PHE A 76 50.73 4.50 2.55
N GLY A 77 49.81 3.99 3.37
CA GLY A 77 50.09 2.97 4.38
C GLY A 77 50.13 3.50 5.82
N SER A 78 50.31 2.61 6.80
CA SER A 78 50.42 2.97 8.23
C SER A 78 51.80 3.52 8.56
N ARG A 79 51.95 4.19 9.72
CA ARG A 79 53.24 4.74 10.17
C ARG A 79 54.37 3.70 10.22
N VAL A 80 54.03 2.42 10.40
CA VAL A 80 54.98 1.31 10.53
C VAL A 80 55.35 0.70 9.16
N ASN A 81 54.56 0.95 8.11
CA ASN A 81 54.82 0.41 6.77
C ASN A 81 54.40 1.40 5.68
N VAL A 82 55.24 2.43 5.50
CA VAL A 82 55.00 3.51 4.54
C VAL A 82 55.40 3.06 3.14
N LYS A 83 54.44 3.05 2.23
CA LYS A 83 54.62 2.82 0.80
C LYS A 83 54.48 4.15 0.05
N PHE A 84 55.09 4.23 -1.13
CA PHE A 84 55.01 5.42 -1.98
C PHE A 84 54.44 5.04 -3.33
N ALA A 85 53.57 5.90 -3.86
CA ALA A 85 53.11 5.82 -5.23
C ALA A 85 53.24 7.18 -5.91
N TYR A 86 53.52 7.15 -7.20
CA TYR A 86 53.64 8.32 -8.07
C TYR A 86 52.25 8.63 -8.66
N VAL A 87 51.75 9.86 -8.45
CA VAL A 87 50.37 10.26 -8.80
C VAL A 87 50.37 11.59 -9.55
N LYS A 88 49.59 11.71 -10.62
CA LYS A 88 49.40 12.99 -11.31
C LYS A 88 48.70 14.03 -10.41
N PRO A 89 49.20 15.27 -10.27
CA PRO A 89 48.52 16.32 -9.54
C PRO A 89 47.23 16.70 -10.29
N GLY A 90 46.10 16.61 -9.61
CA GLY A 90 44.77 16.87 -10.18
C GLY A 90 44.01 15.63 -10.68
N GLY A 91 44.69 14.50 -10.90
CA GLY A 91 44.03 13.23 -11.24
C GLY A 91 43.70 12.39 -10.01
N GLY A 92 42.48 11.90 -9.88
CA GLY A 92 42.17 10.83 -8.92
C GLY A 92 43.14 9.65 -9.11
N SER A 93 43.68 9.10 -8.02
CA SER A 93 44.58 7.94 -8.16
C SER A 93 43.76 6.71 -8.56
N ILE A 94 44.35 5.81 -9.36
CA ILE A 94 43.73 4.52 -9.71
C ILE A 94 43.30 3.76 -8.44
N LEU A 95 44.08 3.87 -7.36
CA LEU A 95 43.75 3.28 -6.07
C LEU A 95 42.51 3.92 -5.43
N ALA A 96 42.34 5.24 -5.52
CA ALA A 96 41.15 5.92 -5.04
C ALA A 96 39.90 5.50 -5.84
N SER A 97 40.03 5.33 -7.16
CA SER A 97 38.94 4.81 -8.00
C SER A 97 38.58 3.37 -7.65
N ILE A 98 39.56 2.51 -7.38
CA ILE A 98 39.33 1.12 -6.93
C ILE A 98 38.64 1.10 -5.57
N GLU A 99 39.08 1.92 -4.62
CA GLU A 99 38.46 2.06 -3.30
C GLU A 99 37.00 2.52 -3.41
N GLN A 100 36.73 3.48 -4.31
CA GLN A 100 35.38 3.95 -4.58
C GLN A 100 34.50 2.85 -5.18
N MET A 101 34.98 2.13 -6.20
CA MET A 101 34.25 1.00 -6.78
C MET A 101 33.95 -0.09 -5.75
N ARG A 102 34.87 -0.37 -4.83
CA ARG A 102 34.63 -1.30 -3.71
C ARG A 102 33.48 -0.82 -2.82
N LYS A 103 33.49 0.46 -2.41
CA LYS A 103 32.41 1.06 -1.61
C LYS A 103 31.07 1.02 -2.32
N GLU A 104 31.05 1.27 -3.63
CA GLU A 104 29.83 1.20 -4.44
C GLU A 104 29.33 -0.25 -4.57
N SER A 105 30.22 -1.21 -4.79
CA SER A 105 29.90 -2.64 -4.81
C SER A 105 29.30 -3.11 -3.48
N ASP A 106 29.86 -2.70 -2.34
CA ASP A 106 29.31 -3.03 -1.02
C ASP A 106 27.92 -2.41 -0.80
N LYS A 107 27.71 -1.17 -1.26
CA LYS A 107 26.38 -0.54 -1.24
C LYS A 107 25.39 -1.30 -2.11
N MET A 108 25.79 -1.72 -3.31
CA MET A 108 24.94 -2.53 -4.20
C MET A 108 24.59 -3.87 -3.57
N PHE A 109 25.56 -4.56 -2.97
CA PHE A 109 25.31 -5.85 -2.30
C PHE A 109 24.33 -5.70 -1.12
N LYS A 110 24.46 -4.63 -0.32
CA LYS A 110 23.49 -4.31 0.74
C LYS A 110 22.09 -4.04 0.18
N ARG A 111 21.97 -3.35 -0.96
CA ARG A 111 20.69 -3.12 -1.64
C ARG A 111 20.08 -4.43 -2.15
N LEU A 112 20.87 -5.29 -2.79
CA LEU A 112 20.42 -6.60 -3.27
C LEU A 112 19.88 -7.48 -2.14
N LYS A 113 20.56 -7.47 -0.97
CA LYS A 113 20.09 -8.20 0.22
C LYS A 113 18.75 -7.66 0.73
N ARG A 114 18.49 -6.35 0.62
CA ARG A 114 17.19 -5.75 0.97
C ARG A 114 16.10 -6.15 -0.02
N LEU A 115 16.39 -6.13 -1.33
CA LEU A 115 15.44 -6.54 -2.37
C LEU A 115 14.97 -7.98 -2.17
N LYS A 116 15.89 -8.92 -1.93
CA LYS A 116 15.52 -10.32 -1.65
C LYS A 116 14.60 -10.48 -0.43
N ARG A 117 14.75 -9.63 0.59
CA ARG A 117 13.85 -9.63 1.76
C ARG A 117 12.47 -9.08 1.42
N LEU A 118 12.40 -8.05 0.58
CA LEU A 118 11.13 -7.48 0.11
C LEU A 118 10.39 -8.47 -0.79
N GLU A 119 11.08 -9.17 -1.69
CA GLU A 119 10.47 -10.23 -2.51
C GLU A 119 9.84 -11.32 -1.65
N LYS A 120 10.54 -11.75 -0.58
CA LYS A 120 9.97 -12.72 0.37
C LYS A 120 8.70 -12.19 1.05
N LYS A 121 8.72 -10.95 1.53
CA LYS A 121 7.54 -10.32 2.15
C LYS A 121 6.39 -10.19 1.17
N LEU A 122 6.67 -9.85 -0.09
CA LEU A 122 5.66 -9.74 -1.13
C LEU A 122 4.99 -11.10 -1.40
N ALA A 123 5.77 -12.19 -1.42
CA ALA A 123 5.23 -13.53 -1.56
C ALA A 123 4.35 -13.95 -0.36
N GLU A 124 4.71 -13.55 0.86
CA GLU A 124 3.90 -13.77 2.07
C GLU A 124 2.56 -13.01 1.98
N VAL A 125 2.61 -11.71 1.65
CA VAL A 125 1.40 -10.88 1.46
C VAL A 125 0.51 -11.45 0.35
N GLN A 126 1.09 -11.89 -0.76
CA GLN A 126 0.32 -12.51 -1.85
C GLN A 126 -0.39 -13.79 -1.39
N LYS A 127 0.28 -14.62 -0.58
CA LYS A 127 -0.32 -15.83 -0.01
C LYS A 127 -1.48 -15.51 0.93
N GLU A 128 -1.35 -14.48 1.77
CA GLU A 128 -2.42 -14.02 2.65
C GLU A 128 -3.61 -13.44 1.87
N SER A 129 -3.34 -12.63 0.85
CA SER A 129 -4.38 -12.09 -0.04
C SER A 129 -5.17 -13.20 -0.72
N ASN A 130 -4.51 -14.28 -1.16
CA ASN A 130 -5.19 -15.41 -1.79
C ASN A 130 -6.10 -16.16 -0.79
N LYS A 131 -5.65 -16.35 0.47
CA LYS A 131 -6.48 -16.96 1.52
C LYS A 131 -7.72 -16.11 1.84
N LEU A 132 -7.56 -14.79 1.90
CA LEU A 132 -8.67 -13.88 2.13
C LEU A 132 -9.70 -13.97 1.00
N ALA A 133 -9.25 -14.04 -0.25
CA ALA A 133 -10.12 -14.20 -1.41
C ALA A 133 -10.90 -15.53 -1.40
N GLU A 134 -10.27 -16.62 -0.95
CA GLU A 134 -10.94 -17.91 -0.76
C GLU A 134 -11.99 -17.86 0.36
N ALA A 135 -11.66 -17.26 1.50
CA ALA A 135 -12.59 -17.08 2.62
C ALA A 135 -13.81 -16.23 2.22
N GLN A 136 -13.60 -15.15 1.45
CA GLN A 136 -14.69 -14.33 0.92
C GLN A 136 -15.63 -15.13 0.01
N LYS A 137 -15.07 -15.94 -0.91
CA LYS A 137 -15.89 -16.80 -1.79
C LYS A 137 -16.70 -17.83 -1.00
N GLU A 138 -16.12 -18.40 0.06
CA GLU A 138 -16.84 -19.34 0.94
C GLU A 138 -17.97 -18.63 1.69
N PHE A 139 -17.71 -17.40 2.19
CA PHE A 139 -18.73 -16.58 2.83
C PHE A 139 -19.87 -16.25 1.88
N ASP A 140 -19.58 -15.76 0.67
CA ASP A 140 -20.59 -15.43 -0.33
C ASP A 140 -21.46 -16.66 -0.67
N LYS A 141 -20.84 -17.84 -0.82
CA LYS A 141 -21.55 -19.10 -1.05
C LYS A 141 -22.47 -19.47 0.12
N LYS A 142 -22.00 -19.32 1.36
CA LYS A 142 -22.81 -19.57 2.57
C LYS A 142 -23.97 -18.58 2.66
N PHE A 143 -23.73 -17.31 2.32
CA PHE A 143 -24.75 -16.28 2.33
C PHE A 143 -25.85 -16.52 1.28
N GLU A 144 -25.50 -16.93 0.06
CA GLU A 144 -26.49 -17.31 -0.95
C GLU A 144 -27.29 -18.56 -0.55
N THR A 145 -26.63 -19.55 0.07
CA THR A 145 -27.31 -20.71 0.64
C THR A 145 -28.28 -20.28 1.75
N PHE A 146 -27.86 -19.37 2.63
CA PHE A 146 -28.69 -18.81 3.68
C PHE A 146 -29.92 -18.11 3.11
N LYS A 147 -29.77 -17.25 2.10
CA LYS A 147 -30.91 -16.60 1.40
C LYS A 147 -31.92 -17.63 0.90
N LEU A 148 -31.46 -18.68 0.22
CA LEU A 148 -32.34 -19.75 -0.27
C LEU A 148 -33.09 -20.46 0.87
N THR A 149 -32.42 -20.71 2.00
CA THR A 149 -33.07 -21.32 3.17
C THR A 149 -34.03 -20.37 3.90
N MET A 150 -33.82 -19.06 3.78
CA MET A 150 -34.66 -18.04 4.40
C MET A 150 -35.91 -17.71 3.58
N GLN A 151 -35.92 -17.94 2.27
CA GLN A 151 -37.09 -17.65 1.41
C GLN A 151 -38.40 -18.30 1.92
N PRO A 152 -38.44 -19.59 2.32
CA PRO A 152 -39.64 -20.18 2.89
C PRO A 152 -40.07 -19.50 4.20
N LEU A 153 -39.12 -19.12 5.05
CA LEU A 153 -39.41 -18.43 6.31
C LEU A 153 -39.97 -17.03 6.07
N GLU A 154 -39.44 -16.30 5.09
CA GLU A 154 -39.98 -15.02 4.65
C GLU A 154 -41.43 -15.20 4.16
N ALA A 155 -41.68 -16.15 3.26
CA ALA A 155 -43.02 -16.44 2.76
C ALA A 155 -44.00 -16.82 3.90
N ILE A 156 -43.57 -17.64 4.85
CA ILE A 156 -44.35 -18.03 6.04
C ILE A 156 -44.63 -16.82 6.92
N ALA A 157 -43.63 -16.00 7.23
CA ALA A 157 -43.78 -14.80 8.04
C ALA A 157 -44.77 -13.83 7.39
N ILE A 158 -44.68 -13.64 6.07
CA ILE A 158 -45.63 -12.80 5.34
C ILE A 158 -47.03 -13.42 5.35
N ALA A 159 -47.16 -14.74 5.17
CA ALA A 159 -48.46 -15.42 5.20
C ALA A 159 -49.14 -15.32 6.58
N ILE A 160 -48.38 -15.51 7.67
CA ILE A 160 -48.84 -15.33 9.04
C ILE A 160 -49.37 -13.91 9.24
N ARG A 161 -48.65 -12.90 8.76
CA ARG A 161 -49.09 -11.50 8.83
C ARG A 161 -50.33 -11.23 8.00
N GLY A 162 -50.38 -11.71 6.76
CA GLY A 162 -51.56 -11.59 5.90
C GLY A 162 -52.81 -12.19 6.55
N ARG A 163 -52.67 -13.33 7.24
CA ARG A 163 -53.76 -13.95 8.03
C ARG A 163 -54.14 -13.10 9.24
N PHE A 164 -53.17 -12.57 9.98
CA PHE A 164 -53.42 -11.68 11.10
C PHE A 164 -54.23 -10.45 10.67
N PHE A 165 -53.80 -9.74 9.62
CA PHE A 165 -54.50 -8.58 9.08
C PHE A 165 -55.90 -8.92 8.57
N SER A 166 -56.05 -10.04 7.85
CA SER A 166 -57.36 -10.51 7.36
C SER A 166 -58.32 -10.82 8.51
N LYS A 167 -57.84 -11.50 9.57
CA LYS A 167 -58.64 -11.83 10.76
C LYS A 167 -59.02 -10.57 11.53
N TYR A 168 -58.07 -9.66 11.74
CA TYR A 168 -58.30 -8.39 12.39
C TYR A 168 -59.40 -7.58 11.69
N LYS A 169 -59.28 -7.42 10.36
CA LYS A 169 -60.27 -6.72 9.52
C LYS A 169 -61.69 -7.29 9.66
N LYS A 170 -61.83 -8.62 9.80
CA LYS A 170 -63.12 -9.28 10.02
C LYS A 170 -63.67 -9.04 11.43
N GLN A 171 -62.82 -9.11 12.45
CA GLN A 171 -63.24 -9.00 13.85
C GLN A 171 -63.68 -7.60 14.24
N THR A 172 -63.05 -6.57 13.69
CA THR A 172 -63.34 -5.18 14.05
C THR A 172 -64.48 -4.58 13.24
N GLY A 173 -65.10 -5.34 12.31
CA GLY A 173 -66.19 -4.84 11.46
C GLY A 173 -65.81 -3.61 10.63
N MET A 174 -64.51 -3.37 10.45
CA MET A 174 -64.00 -2.06 10.04
C MET A 174 -64.32 -1.75 8.58
N THR A 175 -65.12 -0.71 8.39
CA THR A 175 -65.12 0.11 7.18
C THR A 175 -63.72 0.70 6.95
N PRO A 176 -63.35 1.10 5.71
CA PRO A 176 -62.02 1.60 5.32
C PRO A 176 -61.41 2.82 6.07
N GLY A 177 -61.90 3.20 7.26
CA GLY A 177 -61.45 4.39 8.02
C GLY A 177 -60.70 4.12 9.33
N HIS A 178 -60.54 2.88 9.80
CA HIS A 178 -59.82 2.58 11.05
C HIS A 178 -58.31 2.35 10.84
N HIS A 179 -57.71 3.25 10.07
CA HIS A 179 -56.28 3.29 9.75
C HIS A 179 -55.40 3.17 10.99
N ASP A 180 -55.78 3.85 12.08
CA ASP A 180 -55.02 3.91 13.33
C ASP A 180 -54.87 2.55 14.00
N ALA A 181 -55.84 1.66 13.85
CA ALA A 181 -55.84 0.38 14.55
C ALA A 181 -54.97 -0.66 13.81
N ILE A 182 -55.00 -0.63 12.47
CA ILE A 182 -54.07 -1.39 11.61
C ILE A 182 -52.65 -0.86 11.80
N LYS A 183 -52.49 0.46 11.82
CA LYS A 183 -51.21 1.14 12.08
C LYS A 183 -50.63 0.69 13.41
N ARG A 184 -51.41 0.74 14.51
CA ARG A 184 -51.02 0.23 15.84
C ARG A 184 -50.71 -1.26 15.85
N GLY A 185 -51.48 -2.10 15.15
CA GLY A 185 -51.24 -3.55 15.09
C GLY A 185 -49.95 -3.92 14.36
N HIS A 186 -49.65 -3.25 13.24
CA HIS A 186 -48.39 -3.44 12.50
C HIS A 186 -47.18 -2.98 13.32
N ILE A 187 -47.31 -1.80 13.92
CA ILE A 187 -46.39 -1.24 14.90
C ILE A 187 -46.11 -2.22 16.04
N ALA A 188 -47.14 -2.80 16.65
CA ALA A 188 -47.00 -3.68 17.80
C ALA A 188 -46.37 -5.03 17.44
N ALA A 189 -46.61 -5.52 16.23
CA ALA A 189 -46.07 -6.80 15.77
C ALA A 189 -44.56 -6.76 15.48
N HIS A 190 -44.04 -5.61 15.07
CA HIS A 190 -42.64 -5.49 14.61
C HIS A 190 -41.80 -4.48 15.36
N HIS A 191 -42.39 -3.73 16.31
CA HIS A 191 -41.75 -2.57 16.91
C HIS A 191 -41.22 -1.58 15.84
N GLY A 192 -41.77 -1.61 14.63
CA GLY A 192 -41.30 -0.86 13.46
C GLY A 192 -39.94 -1.31 12.95
N ASP A 193 -39.83 -2.56 12.50
CA ASP A 193 -38.59 -3.10 11.94
C ASP A 193 -38.47 -2.77 10.44
N VAL A 194 -37.63 -1.78 10.13
CA VAL A 194 -37.42 -1.24 8.80
C VAL A 194 -36.98 -2.30 7.78
N ILE A 195 -36.17 -3.28 8.19
CA ILE A 195 -35.66 -4.34 7.29
C ILE A 195 -36.82 -5.21 6.82
N THR A 196 -37.75 -5.49 7.72
CA THR A 196 -38.86 -6.40 7.47
C THR A 196 -40.04 -5.67 6.81
N ASP A 197 -40.29 -4.43 7.20
CA ASP A 197 -41.43 -3.65 6.71
C ASP A 197 -41.18 -3.14 5.29
N THR A 198 -39.92 -2.89 4.90
CA THR A 198 -39.58 -2.40 3.56
C THR A 198 -39.99 -3.37 2.45
N PRO A 199 -39.59 -4.67 2.45
CA PRO A 199 -40.04 -5.63 1.44
C PRO A 199 -41.57 -5.79 1.36
N LEU A 200 -42.28 -5.64 2.49
CA LEU A 200 -43.73 -5.73 2.52
C LEU A 200 -44.40 -4.57 1.77
N VAL A 201 -43.86 -3.37 1.91
CA VAL A 201 -44.35 -2.17 1.21
C VAL A 201 -43.92 -2.22 -0.26
N THR A 202 -42.65 -2.50 -0.55
CA THR A 202 -42.12 -2.55 -1.93
C THR A 202 -42.80 -3.63 -2.77
N SER A 203 -43.19 -4.76 -2.17
CA SER A 203 -43.96 -5.82 -2.86
C SER A 203 -45.46 -5.52 -3.04
N GLY A 204 -45.94 -4.36 -2.56
CA GLY A 204 -47.35 -3.96 -2.61
C GLY A 204 -48.28 -4.76 -1.70
N ARG A 205 -47.72 -5.58 -0.81
CA ARG A 205 -48.50 -6.35 0.19
C ARG A 205 -49.05 -5.45 1.29
N VAL A 206 -48.33 -4.37 1.62
CA VAL A 206 -48.82 -3.22 2.37
C VAL A 206 -48.97 -2.06 1.39
N LYS A 207 -50.20 -1.76 0.99
CA LYS A 207 -50.50 -0.67 0.04
C LYS A 207 -50.40 0.72 0.66
N ASP A 208 -50.48 0.78 1.97
CA ASP A 208 -50.53 1.99 2.76
C ASP A 208 -49.11 2.37 3.18
N THR A 209 -48.48 3.21 2.37
CA THR A 209 -47.11 3.67 2.59
C THR A 209 -47.00 4.61 3.79
N ASP A 210 -48.10 5.21 4.26
CA ASP A 210 -48.11 6.07 5.44
C ASP A 210 -47.91 5.27 6.73
N ILE A 211 -48.31 3.99 6.75
CA ILE A 211 -47.98 3.06 7.84
C ILE A 211 -46.46 2.89 7.99
N TYR A 212 -45.70 2.97 6.91
CA TYR A 212 -44.23 2.88 6.93
C TYR A 212 -43.57 4.23 7.16
N ARG A 213 -44.02 5.25 6.43
CA ARG A 213 -43.41 6.59 6.45
C ARG A 213 -43.58 7.26 7.81
N SER A 214 -44.73 7.07 8.48
CA SER A 214 -44.99 7.74 9.75
C SER A 214 -44.03 7.26 10.87
N PRO A 215 -43.81 5.94 11.08
CA PRO A 215 -42.86 5.43 12.08
C PRO A 215 -41.39 5.54 11.66
N SER A 216 -41.07 5.38 10.38
CA SER A 216 -39.66 5.34 9.91
C SER A 216 -39.13 6.70 9.44
N TRP A 217 -40.01 7.67 9.14
CA TRP A 217 -39.73 8.99 8.54
C TRP A 217 -39.16 8.99 7.12
N ILE A 218 -38.66 7.86 6.66
CA ILE A 218 -38.08 7.65 5.35
C ILE A 218 -39.05 6.84 4.47
N SER A 219 -38.89 6.92 3.16
CA SER A 219 -39.58 6.01 2.24
C SER A 219 -38.86 4.65 2.19
N PRO A 220 -39.56 3.59 1.75
CA PRO A 220 -38.94 2.27 1.54
C PRO A 220 -37.68 2.33 0.66
N GLU A 221 -37.72 3.12 -0.41
CA GLU A 221 -36.60 3.30 -1.35
C GLU A 221 -35.42 4.05 -0.71
N GLN A 222 -35.72 4.97 0.21
CA GLN A 222 -34.70 5.67 0.97
C GLN A 222 -34.07 4.80 2.05
N ALA A 223 -34.74 3.74 2.50
CA ALA A 223 -34.27 2.88 3.57
C ALA A 223 -33.26 1.83 3.12
N GLU A 224 -33.37 1.36 1.89
CA GLU A 224 -32.53 0.29 1.34
C GLU A 224 -31.02 0.56 1.47
N PRO A 225 -30.49 1.78 1.21
CA PRO A 225 -29.08 2.08 1.41
C PRO A 225 -28.58 1.93 2.86
N TYR A 226 -29.48 1.95 3.84
CA TYR A 226 -29.14 1.86 5.26
C TYR A 226 -29.07 0.42 5.78
N PHE A 227 -29.57 -0.58 5.05
CA PHE A 227 -29.68 -1.96 5.56
C PHE A 227 -28.34 -2.63 5.87
N ASN A 228 -27.26 -2.15 5.24
CA ASN A 228 -25.91 -2.64 5.53
C ASN A 228 -25.31 -2.00 6.79
N SER A 229 -25.91 -0.92 7.31
CA SER A 229 -25.44 -0.25 8.52
C SER A 229 -26.32 -0.64 9.70
N LYS A 230 -25.75 -1.46 10.60
CA LYS A 230 -26.43 -1.89 11.82
C LYS A 230 -26.93 -0.71 12.65
N ILE A 231 -26.12 0.34 12.78
CA ILE A 231 -26.45 1.53 13.56
C ILE A 231 -27.64 2.28 12.95
N MET A 232 -27.66 2.46 11.62
CA MET A 232 -28.77 3.14 10.96
C MET A 232 -30.08 2.36 11.09
N VAL A 233 -30.03 1.04 10.92
CA VAL A 233 -31.19 0.15 11.11
C VAL A 233 -31.72 0.26 12.54
N GLU A 234 -30.85 0.13 13.55
CA GLU A 234 -31.24 0.27 14.96
C GLU A 234 -31.84 1.64 15.24
N MET A 235 -31.31 2.70 14.63
CA MET A 235 -31.82 4.06 14.77
C MET A 235 -33.22 4.23 14.21
N ILE A 236 -33.45 3.78 12.97
CA ILE A 236 -34.76 3.85 12.33
C ILE A 236 -35.77 3.01 13.12
N ASN A 237 -35.37 1.81 13.54
CA ASN A 237 -36.22 0.91 14.31
C ASN A 237 -36.58 1.51 15.68
N LYS A 238 -35.60 2.07 16.41
CA LYS A 238 -35.84 2.73 17.70
C LYS A 238 -36.82 3.89 17.55
N ARG A 239 -36.66 4.73 16.53
CA ARG A 239 -37.63 5.80 16.23
C ARG A 239 -39.02 5.23 16.02
N ALA A 240 -39.13 4.22 15.17
CA ALA A 240 -40.39 3.59 14.84
C ALA A 240 -41.03 3.00 16.10
N THR A 241 -40.28 2.30 16.95
CA THR A 241 -40.69 1.77 18.26
C THR A 241 -41.18 2.86 19.20
N MET A 242 -40.47 3.99 19.32
CA MET A 242 -40.86 5.08 20.23
C MET A 242 -42.10 5.83 19.77
N ARG A 243 -42.31 5.97 18.46
CA ARG A 243 -43.55 6.50 17.88
C ARG A 243 -44.72 5.55 18.07
N ALA A 244 -44.42 4.27 18.06
CA ALA A 244 -45.34 3.15 18.15
C ALA A 244 -45.88 2.90 19.56
N ASP A 245 -44.97 2.78 20.52
CA ASP A 245 -45.22 2.27 21.87
C ASP A 245 -45.20 3.44 22.87
N PHE A 246 -46.26 4.25 22.83
CA PHE A 246 -46.47 5.28 23.84
C PHE A 246 -46.96 4.62 25.16
N ARG A 247 -46.03 4.00 25.88
CA ARG A 247 -46.29 3.52 27.23
C ARG A 247 -46.36 4.69 28.19
N PRO A 248 -47.29 4.69 29.15
CA PRO A 248 -47.26 5.64 30.26
C PRO A 248 -45.89 5.59 30.96
N GLY A 249 -45.17 6.72 30.97
CA GLY A 249 -43.84 6.84 31.58
C GLY A 249 -42.64 6.74 30.62
N SER A 250 -42.82 6.34 29.35
CA SER A 250 -41.75 6.47 28.35
C SER A 250 -41.66 7.90 27.83
N LYS A 251 -40.44 8.39 27.56
CA LYS A 251 -40.26 9.72 26.96
C LYS A 251 -40.72 9.67 25.50
N PRO A 252 -41.68 10.50 25.07
CA PRO A 252 -42.13 10.52 23.69
C PRO A 252 -40.99 10.89 22.73
N TRP A 253 -41.15 10.49 21.47
CA TRP A 253 -40.32 11.03 20.39
C TRP A 253 -40.61 12.53 20.23
N ASP A 254 -39.67 13.37 20.69
CA ASP A 254 -39.80 14.83 20.70
C ASP A 254 -39.10 15.49 19.50
N VAL A 255 -39.22 16.82 19.41
CA VAL A 255 -38.64 17.63 18.33
C VAL A 255 -37.11 17.53 18.32
N GLY A 256 -36.45 17.52 19.49
CA GLY A 256 -35.00 17.45 19.57
C GLY A 256 -34.44 16.11 19.05
N ARG A 257 -35.10 14.99 19.39
CA ARG A 257 -34.77 13.66 18.84
C ARG A 257 -35.01 13.59 17.34
N GLN A 258 -36.09 14.21 16.85
CA GLN A 258 -36.38 14.29 15.42
C GLN A 258 -35.28 15.06 14.66
N GLU A 259 -34.86 16.22 15.16
CA GLU A 259 -33.78 17.01 14.55
C GLU A 259 -32.45 16.27 14.56
N ALA A 260 -32.14 15.55 15.64
CA ALA A 260 -30.91 14.78 15.74
C ALA A 260 -30.92 13.59 14.77
N PHE A 261 -32.05 12.89 14.64
CA PHE A 261 -32.25 11.83 13.65
C PHE A 261 -32.07 12.34 12.20
N GLU A 262 -32.66 13.50 11.87
CA GLU A 262 -32.51 14.12 10.55
C GLU A 262 -31.07 14.55 10.25
N LYS A 263 -30.33 15.03 11.26
CA LYS A 263 -28.90 15.34 11.13
C LYS A 263 -28.08 14.09 10.81
N VAL A 264 -28.35 12.97 11.47
CA VAL A 264 -27.65 11.69 11.18
C VAL A 264 -27.99 11.20 9.78
N LEU A 265 -29.27 11.25 9.37
CA LEU A 265 -29.64 10.90 7.99
C LEU A 265 -28.97 11.82 6.96
N SER A 266 -28.88 13.11 7.23
CA SER A 266 -28.23 14.07 6.33
C SER A 266 -26.73 13.81 6.20
N PHE A 267 -26.04 13.56 7.32
CA PHE A 267 -24.65 13.13 7.35
C PHE A 267 -24.46 11.87 6.50
N TRP A 268 -25.25 10.82 6.79
CA TRP A 268 -25.14 9.55 6.06
C TRP A 268 -25.35 9.69 4.55
N ASN A 269 -26.29 10.53 4.12
CA ASN A 269 -26.59 10.70 2.70
C ASN A 269 -25.55 11.54 1.94
N ASN A 270 -24.88 12.47 2.62
CA ASN A 270 -23.95 13.40 1.98
C ASN A 270 -22.48 12.96 2.09
N ASP A 271 -22.12 12.20 3.12
CA ASP A 271 -20.72 11.88 3.39
C ASP A 271 -20.20 10.64 2.66
N GLY A 272 -18.87 10.61 2.50
CA GLY A 272 -18.13 9.56 1.82
C GLY A 272 -18.12 8.24 2.59
N SER A 273 -17.70 7.17 1.90
CA SER A 273 -17.67 5.83 2.49
C SER A 273 -16.65 5.69 3.63
N GLU A 274 -15.65 6.57 3.71
CA GLU A 274 -14.65 6.57 4.78
C GLU A 274 -15.21 7.18 6.08
N GLU A 275 -15.92 8.29 5.98
CA GLU A 275 -16.60 8.95 7.10
C GLU A 275 -17.69 8.05 7.68
N ARG A 276 -18.45 7.35 6.82
CA ARG A 276 -19.43 6.34 7.25
C ARG A 276 -18.79 5.20 8.03
N ARG A 277 -17.62 4.71 7.62
CA ARG A 277 -16.88 3.69 8.37
C ARG A 277 -16.45 4.17 9.75
N LYS A 278 -16.02 5.43 9.86
CA LYS A 278 -15.67 6.03 11.16
C LYS A 278 -16.88 6.13 12.09
N PHE A 279 -18.06 6.37 11.53
CA PHE A 279 -19.31 6.38 12.29
C PHE A 279 -19.74 4.98 12.78
N GLU A 280 -19.33 3.91 12.08
CA GLU A 280 -19.62 2.52 12.47
C GLU A 280 -18.62 1.92 13.46
N ASP A 281 -17.49 2.59 13.71
CA ASP A 281 -16.42 2.15 14.61
C ASP A 281 -16.72 2.57 16.06
N ILE A 282 -17.57 1.78 16.72
CA ILE A 282 -18.09 2.02 18.09
C ILE A 282 -16.97 2.12 19.14
N ASP A 283 -15.80 1.52 18.87
CA ASP A 283 -14.67 1.47 19.80
C ASP A 283 -13.71 2.68 19.66
N GLY A 284 -13.94 3.57 18.70
CA GLY A 284 -13.11 4.75 18.41
C GLY A 284 -13.45 6.00 19.24
N ASP A 285 -12.68 7.07 19.05
CA ASP A 285 -13.00 8.43 19.52
C ASP A 285 -14.18 9.01 18.71
N GLY A 286 -15.35 8.36 18.84
CA GLY A 286 -16.52 8.48 17.97
C GLY A 286 -16.93 9.91 17.62
N LEU A 287 -17.45 10.06 16.39
CA LEU A 287 -17.89 11.33 15.81
C LEU A 287 -18.95 12.00 16.69
N GLN A 288 -19.06 13.33 16.62
CA GLN A 288 -20.04 14.07 17.42
C GLN A 288 -21.48 13.64 17.11
N GLU A 289 -21.74 13.24 15.87
CA GLU A 289 -23.00 12.71 15.35
C GLU A 289 -23.34 11.37 15.99
N GLU A 290 -22.34 10.52 16.22
CA GLU A 290 -22.50 9.22 16.89
C GLU A 290 -22.90 9.42 18.35
N ARG A 291 -22.29 10.38 19.05
CA ARG A 291 -22.68 10.74 20.42
C ARG A 291 -24.10 11.28 20.48
N LYS A 292 -24.53 12.04 19.47
CA LYS A 292 -25.93 12.50 19.36
C LYS A 292 -26.86 11.31 19.15
N TRP A 293 -26.52 10.32 18.32
CA TRP A 293 -27.30 9.10 18.20
C TRP A 293 -27.35 8.31 19.51
N LEU A 294 -26.21 8.06 20.18
CA LEU A 294 -26.18 7.36 21.46
C LEU A 294 -27.09 8.04 22.50
N SER A 295 -27.19 9.37 22.47
CA SER A 295 -28.13 10.11 23.33
C SER A 295 -29.61 9.85 23.00
N ILE A 296 -29.94 9.47 21.76
CA ILE A 296 -31.28 9.06 21.33
C ILE A 296 -31.51 7.58 21.65
N ALA A 297 -30.51 6.72 21.42
CA ALA A 297 -30.60 5.27 21.57
C ALA A 297 -30.72 4.83 23.03
N CYS A 298 -29.91 5.44 23.90
CA CYS A 298 -29.77 5.09 25.32
C CYS A 298 -30.80 5.79 26.23
N ALA A 299 -31.67 6.65 25.68
CA ALA A 299 -32.73 7.35 26.40
C ALA A 299 -34.13 6.74 26.16
#